data_AF-A0A9E2Y8H1-F1
#
_entry.id   AF-A0A9E2Y8H1-F1
#
_cell.length_a   1.000
_cell.length_b   1.000
_cell.length_c   1.000
_cell.angle_alpha   90.00
_cell.angle_beta   90.00
_cell.angle_gamma   90.00
#
_symmetry.space_group_name_H-M   'P 1'
#
loop_
_entity.id
_entity.type
_entity.pdbx_description
1 polymer ?
#
loop_
_entity_poly.entity_id
_entity_poly.type
_entity_poly.pdbx_seq_one_letter_code
_entity_poly.pdbx_strand_id
1 'polypeptide(L)'
;REFSEVRVWSRTAARAERFAREHNATAVGSAQTAVRGADVVVTATASQEPILKGEWLKAGAHVNAVGSSRPDWRELDDAAMMNTVIVDSREAAAKEAGDIIIAGAPMYAEAGEIFSGLKVPIPGTTTIFKSVGLAVEDVAAAKLVVEAAKGEGWSAV
;
A
#
# COMPACT_ATOMS: atom_id res chain seq x y z
N ARG A 1 3.43 -13.73 8.51
CA ARG A 1 4.91 -13.77 8.46
C ARG A 1 5.42 -13.06 9.68
N GLU A 2 6.44 -13.56 10.35
CA GLU A 2 7.18 -12.80 11.35
C GLU A 2 8.27 -12.00 10.64
N PHE A 3 8.37 -10.71 10.94
CA PHE A 3 9.41 -9.83 10.39
C PHE A 3 10.52 -9.68 11.42
N SER A 4 11.77 -9.96 11.03
CA SER A 4 12.94 -9.80 11.90
C SER A 4 13.42 -8.35 12.01
N GLU A 5 12.97 -7.47 11.10
CA GLU A 5 13.35 -6.07 11.03
C GLU A 5 12.19 -5.24 10.49
N VAL A 6 11.99 -4.05 11.05
CA VAL A 6 11.08 -3.02 10.52
C VAL A 6 11.87 -1.73 10.32
N ARG A 7 11.83 -1.18 9.12
CA ARG A 7 12.47 0.10 8.76
C ARG A 7 11.42 1.15 8.43
N VAL A 8 11.68 2.39 8.83
CA VAL A 8 10.79 3.52 8.53
C VAL A 8 11.61 4.69 7.99
N TRP A 9 11.08 5.31 6.94
CA TRP A 9 11.57 6.59 6.42
C TRP A 9 10.40 7.57 6.31
N SER A 10 10.72 8.84 6.51
CA SER A 10 9.80 9.96 6.25
C SER A 10 10.61 11.15 5.78
N ARG A 11 10.02 11.97 4.90
CA ARG A 11 10.58 13.28 4.52
C ARG A 11 10.91 14.16 5.74
N THR A 12 10.17 14.01 6.84
CA THR A 12 10.47 14.66 8.12
C THR A 12 11.09 13.66 9.08
N ALA A 13 12.41 13.72 9.26
CA ALA A 13 13.18 12.76 10.09
C ALA A 13 12.59 12.55 11.49
N ALA A 14 12.21 13.64 12.18
CA ALA A 14 11.61 13.57 13.51
C ALA A 14 10.31 12.74 13.57
N ARG A 15 9.54 12.64 12.47
CA ARG A 15 8.35 11.78 12.39
C ARG A 15 8.74 10.31 12.26
N ALA A 16 9.76 9.99 11.48
CA ALA A 16 10.28 8.63 11.36
C ALA A 16 10.89 8.15 12.69
N GLU A 17 11.65 9.00 13.38
CA GLU A 17 12.22 8.69 14.69
C GLU A 17 11.16 8.46 15.76
N ARG A 18 10.08 9.27 15.76
CA ARG A 18 8.95 9.06 16.66
C ARG A 18 8.27 7.71 16.39
N PHE A 19 7.93 7.44 15.14
CA PHE A 19 7.33 6.18 14.73
C PHE A 19 8.22 4.98 15.12
N ALA A 20 9.53 5.09 14.89
CA ALA A 20 10.50 4.07 15.25
C ALA A 20 10.47 3.73 16.75
N ARG A 21 10.40 4.74 17.62
CA ARG A 21 10.29 4.54 19.07
C ARG A 21 8.96 3.91 19.49
N GLU A 22 7.85 4.31 18.88
CA GLU A 22 6.51 3.82 19.22
C GLU A 22 6.26 2.38 18.76
N HIS A 23 6.91 1.95 17.67
CA HIS A 23 6.63 0.68 17.00
C HIS A 23 7.82 -0.29 16.95
N ASN A 24 8.88 -0.05 17.73
CA ASN A 24 10.10 -0.88 17.74
C ASN A 24 10.67 -1.08 16.31
N ALA A 25 10.77 0.01 15.55
CA ALA A 25 11.32 0.04 14.20
C ALA A 25 12.63 0.85 14.15
N THR A 26 13.32 0.79 13.02
CA THR A 26 14.56 1.54 12.77
C THR A 26 14.29 2.69 11.80
N ALA A 27 14.48 3.93 12.27
CA ALA A 27 14.44 5.10 11.39
C ALA A 27 15.69 5.14 10.50
N VAL A 28 15.50 5.32 9.19
CA VAL A 28 16.59 5.37 8.21
C VAL A 28 16.58 6.68 7.41
N GLY A 29 17.73 7.06 6.85
CA GLY A 29 17.93 8.38 6.24
C GLY A 29 17.31 8.58 4.85
N SER A 30 16.88 7.52 4.16
CA SER A 30 16.31 7.64 2.81
C SER A 30 15.28 6.55 2.50
N ALA A 31 14.36 6.84 1.57
CA ALA A 31 13.44 5.85 1.02
C ALA A 31 14.18 4.65 0.42
N GLN A 32 15.28 4.90 -0.30
CA GLN A 32 16.11 3.84 -0.88
C GLN A 32 16.67 2.90 0.18
N THR A 33 17.20 3.43 1.29
CA THR A 33 17.70 2.62 2.40
C THR A 33 16.58 1.81 3.05
N ALA A 34 15.36 2.38 3.15
CA ALA A 34 14.22 1.68 3.73
C ALA A 34 13.82 0.45 2.92
N VAL A 35 13.82 0.53 1.58
CA VAL A 35 13.27 -0.52 0.71
C VAL A 35 14.29 -1.54 0.21
N ARG A 36 15.59 -1.20 0.18
CA ARG A 36 16.61 -2.14 -0.30
C ARG A 36 16.63 -3.41 0.54
N GLY A 37 16.40 -4.55 -0.12
CA GLY A 37 16.36 -5.87 0.53
C GLY A 37 15.09 -6.15 1.35
N ALA A 38 14.12 -5.24 1.41
CA ALA A 38 12.86 -5.47 2.10
C ALA A 38 11.98 -6.49 1.35
N ASP A 39 11.39 -7.44 2.07
CA ASP A 39 10.44 -8.40 1.52
C ASP A 39 9.05 -7.78 1.29
N VAL A 40 8.68 -6.84 2.17
CA VAL A 40 7.41 -6.11 2.13
C VAL A 40 7.71 -4.62 2.31
N VAL A 41 7.10 -3.79 1.46
CA VAL A 41 7.19 -2.33 1.48
C VAL A 41 5.78 -1.76 1.64
N VAL A 42 5.66 -0.67 2.39
CA VAL A 42 4.42 0.10 2.50
C VAL A 42 4.73 1.55 2.15
N THR A 43 4.00 2.10 1.18
CA THR A 43 3.99 3.55 0.90
C THR A 43 2.65 4.12 1.35
N ALA A 44 2.71 5.10 2.24
CA ALA A 44 1.55 5.73 2.87
C ALA A 44 1.81 7.23 3.04
N THR A 45 2.10 7.90 1.94
CA THR A 45 2.50 9.30 1.90
C THR A 45 1.52 10.13 1.07
N ALA A 46 1.63 11.45 1.23
CA ALA A 46 0.96 12.44 0.38
C ALA A 46 1.95 12.99 -0.67
N SER A 47 2.79 12.14 -1.25
CA SER A 47 3.76 12.57 -2.26
C SER A 47 3.06 12.87 -3.58
N GLN A 48 3.47 13.94 -4.24
CA GLN A 48 3.01 14.27 -5.60
C GLN A 48 3.90 13.60 -6.65
N GLU A 49 5.18 13.41 -6.31
CA GLU A 49 6.21 12.84 -7.17
C GLU A 49 6.71 11.48 -6.63
N PRO A 50 7.19 10.58 -7.50
CA PRO A 50 7.70 9.28 -7.09
C PRO A 50 8.78 9.36 -6.00
N ILE A 51 8.54 8.64 -4.90
CA ILE A 51 9.48 8.45 -3.78
C ILE A 51 10.04 7.02 -3.72
N LEU A 52 9.41 6.08 -4.43
CA LEU A 52 9.82 4.70 -4.54
C LEU A 52 10.17 4.38 -5.99
N LYS A 53 11.40 3.94 -6.23
CA LYS A 53 11.86 3.50 -7.54
C LYS A 53 11.89 1.99 -7.66
N GLY A 54 11.45 1.47 -8.82
CA GLY A 54 11.45 0.04 -9.11
C GLY A 54 12.83 -0.59 -8.97
N GLU A 55 13.90 0.11 -9.37
CA GLU A 55 15.29 -0.34 -9.25
C GLU A 55 15.77 -0.58 -7.81
N TRP A 56 15.05 -0.09 -6.79
CA TRP A 56 15.42 -0.30 -5.38
C TRP A 56 14.76 -1.53 -4.77
N LEU A 57 13.71 -2.05 -5.42
CA LEU A 57 12.94 -3.18 -4.91
C LEU A 57 13.74 -4.47 -5.01
N LYS A 58 13.67 -5.27 -3.94
CA LYS A 58 14.13 -6.65 -3.98
C LYS A 58 13.28 -7.43 -4.99
N ALA A 59 13.90 -8.29 -5.78
CA ALA A 59 13.17 -9.21 -6.65
C ALA A 59 12.22 -10.09 -5.83
N GLY A 60 10.94 -10.12 -6.20
CA GLY A 60 9.90 -10.85 -5.47
C GLY A 60 9.34 -10.13 -4.24
N ALA A 61 9.67 -8.84 -4.06
CA ALA A 61 9.08 -8.02 -2.99
C ALA A 61 7.58 -7.79 -3.21
N HIS A 62 6.87 -7.51 -2.13
CA HIS A 62 5.49 -7.06 -2.16
C HIS A 62 5.38 -5.61 -1.69
N VAL A 63 4.70 -4.76 -2.44
CA VAL A 63 4.49 -3.34 -2.10
C VAL A 63 3.01 -3.10 -1.87
N ASN A 64 2.66 -2.52 -0.73
CA ASN A 64 1.35 -1.94 -0.48
C ASN A 64 1.44 -0.43 -0.71
N ALA A 65 0.92 0.03 -1.84
CA ALA A 65 0.87 1.44 -2.20
C ALA A 65 -0.51 2.01 -1.85
N VAL A 66 -0.59 2.76 -0.76
CA VAL A 66 -1.84 3.24 -0.15
C VAL A 66 -1.97 4.76 -0.25
N GLY A 67 -0.86 5.49 -0.40
CA GLY A 67 -0.86 6.94 -0.55
C GLY A 67 -1.27 7.40 -1.95
N SER A 68 -1.35 8.72 -2.11
CA SER A 68 -1.54 9.40 -3.41
C SER A 68 -2.74 8.90 -4.24
N SER A 69 -3.93 8.88 -3.62
CA SER A 69 -5.22 8.60 -4.29
C SER A 69 -5.75 9.82 -5.05
N ARG A 70 -4.90 10.44 -5.87
CA ARG A 70 -5.26 11.53 -6.78
C ARG A 70 -4.69 11.23 -8.17
N PRO A 71 -5.41 11.55 -9.26
CA PRO A 71 -5.01 11.17 -10.61
C PRO A 71 -3.68 11.78 -11.07
N ASP A 72 -3.26 12.86 -10.42
CA ASP A 72 -2.05 13.62 -10.69
C ASP A 72 -0.93 13.38 -9.65
N TRP A 73 -1.14 12.52 -8.64
CA TRP A 73 -0.16 12.27 -7.57
C TRP A 73 0.39 10.86 -7.65
N ARG A 74 1.67 10.69 -7.34
CA ARG A 74 2.35 9.40 -7.36
C ARG A 74 3.28 9.19 -6.19
N GLU A 75 3.38 7.93 -5.75
CA GLU A 75 4.42 7.48 -4.83
C GLU A 75 5.46 6.61 -5.55
N LEU A 76 5.08 5.94 -6.64
CA LEU A 76 5.88 4.95 -7.35
C LEU A 76 6.26 5.45 -8.75
N ASP A 77 7.48 5.15 -9.18
CA ASP A 77 7.92 5.43 -10.56
C ASP A 77 7.39 4.40 -11.57
N ASP A 78 7.60 4.67 -12.85
CA ASP A 78 7.13 3.79 -13.93
C ASP A 78 7.75 2.40 -13.83
N ALA A 79 9.04 2.31 -13.48
CA ALA A 79 9.72 1.03 -13.32
C ALA A 79 9.09 0.15 -12.23
N ALA A 80 8.64 0.73 -11.11
CA ALA A 80 7.89 0.00 -10.09
C ALA A 80 6.52 -0.44 -10.62
N MET A 81 5.81 0.44 -11.32
CA MET A 81 4.45 0.20 -11.81
C MET A 81 4.36 -0.78 -12.99
N MET A 82 5.48 -1.11 -13.65
CA MET A 82 5.55 -2.17 -14.66
C MET A 82 5.62 -3.60 -14.08
N ASN A 83 5.61 -3.75 -12.74
CA ASN A 83 5.53 -5.05 -12.08
C ASN A 83 4.08 -5.60 -12.08
N THR A 84 3.83 -6.71 -11.37
CA THR A 84 2.48 -7.27 -11.25
C THR A 84 1.61 -6.38 -10.35
N VAL A 85 0.75 -5.56 -10.95
CA VAL A 85 -0.15 -4.65 -10.22
C VAL A 85 -1.49 -5.32 -9.91
N ILE A 86 -1.82 -5.38 -8.62
CA ILE A 86 -3.12 -5.77 -8.08
C ILE A 86 -3.77 -4.50 -7.54
N VAL A 87 -5.06 -4.31 -7.81
CA VAL A 87 -5.81 -3.14 -7.33
C VAL A 87 -6.94 -3.57 -6.41
N ASP A 88 -7.49 -2.65 -5.62
CA ASP A 88 -8.75 -2.87 -4.92
C ASP A 88 -9.94 -2.90 -5.92
N SER A 89 -10.03 -1.89 -6.79
CA SER A 89 -11.00 -1.79 -7.89
C SER A 89 -10.33 -1.22 -9.14
N ARG A 90 -10.51 -1.88 -10.29
CA ARG A 90 -10.03 -1.32 -11.57
C ARG A 90 -10.70 0.00 -11.91
N GLU A 91 -12.00 0.12 -11.61
CA GLU A 91 -12.75 1.33 -11.91
C GLU A 91 -12.21 2.53 -11.13
N ALA A 92 -12.06 2.39 -9.81
CA ALA A 92 -11.57 3.46 -8.96
C ALA A 92 -10.11 3.79 -9.29
N ALA A 93 -9.25 2.77 -9.42
CA ALA A 93 -7.84 2.98 -9.67
C ALA A 93 -7.59 3.65 -11.05
N ALA A 94 -8.38 3.35 -12.08
CA ALA A 94 -8.30 4.03 -13.37
C ALA A 94 -8.73 5.52 -13.34
N LYS A 95 -9.45 5.95 -12.29
CA LYS A 95 -9.91 7.33 -12.11
C LYS A 95 -9.08 8.12 -11.11
N GLU A 96 -8.52 7.44 -10.11
CA GLU A 96 -8.00 8.08 -8.90
C GLU A 96 -6.52 7.78 -8.63
N ALA A 97 -5.97 6.69 -9.15
CA ALA A 97 -4.58 6.31 -8.88
C ALA A 97 -3.63 6.91 -9.91
N GLY A 98 -3.02 8.06 -9.61
CA GLY A 98 -2.01 8.66 -10.48
C GLY A 98 -0.84 7.72 -10.78
N ASP A 99 -0.49 6.83 -9.84
CA ASP A 99 0.52 5.77 -10.06
C ASP A 99 0.19 4.88 -11.27
N ILE A 100 -1.10 4.58 -11.49
CA ILE A 100 -1.57 3.76 -12.61
C ILE A 100 -1.78 4.61 -13.85
N ILE A 101 -2.47 5.74 -13.71
CA ILE A 101 -2.91 6.60 -14.82
C ILE A 101 -1.71 7.15 -15.59
N ILE A 102 -0.74 7.71 -14.88
CA ILE A 102 0.42 8.36 -15.50
C ILE A 102 1.39 7.31 -16.06
N ALA A 103 1.55 6.17 -15.38
CA ALA A 103 2.42 5.09 -15.84
C ALA A 103 1.82 4.25 -16.99
N GLY A 104 0.52 4.35 -17.24
CA GLY A 104 -0.20 3.41 -18.11
C GLY A 104 -0.10 1.97 -17.62
N ALA A 105 -0.11 1.76 -16.30
CA ALA A 105 0.20 0.47 -15.71
C ALA A 105 -0.90 -0.59 -15.97
N PRO A 106 -0.55 -1.79 -16.47
CA PRO A 106 -1.53 -2.85 -16.65
C PRO A 106 -1.99 -3.40 -15.29
N MET A 107 -3.30 -3.40 -15.05
CA MET A 107 -3.90 -3.97 -13.83
C MET A 107 -4.14 -5.47 -14.00
N TYR A 108 -3.30 -6.29 -13.36
CA TYR A 108 -3.34 -7.75 -13.47
C TYR A 108 -4.63 -8.34 -12.86
N ALA A 109 -4.95 -7.95 -11.63
CA ALA A 109 -6.08 -8.48 -10.86
C ALA A 109 -6.66 -7.42 -9.92
N GLU A 110 -7.92 -7.60 -9.54
CA GLU A 110 -8.48 -7.02 -8.32
C GLU A 110 -8.19 -7.95 -7.13
N ALA A 111 -8.05 -7.38 -5.93
CA ALA A 111 -7.82 -8.13 -4.71
C ALA A 111 -8.92 -9.16 -4.46
N GLY A 112 -10.17 -8.83 -4.77
CA GLY A 112 -11.31 -9.76 -4.70
C GLY A 112 -11.17 -10.99 -5.60
N GLU A 113 -10.57 -10.86 -6.79
CA GLU A 113 -10.28 -11.99 -7.68
C GLU A 113 -9.20 -12.90 -7.12
N ILE A 114 -8.23 -12.33 -6.39
CA ILE A 114 -7.19 -13.10 -5.70
C ILE A 114 -7.77 -13.86 -4.51
N PHE A 115 -8.54 -13.19 -3.66
CA PHE A 115 -9.14 -13.81 -2.47
C PHE A 115 -10.17 -14.89 -2.79
N SER A 116 -10.86 -14.77 -3.91
CA SER A 116 -11.81 -15.79 -4.40
C SER A 116 -11.13 -16.94 -5.18
N GLY A 117 -9.83 -16.84 -5.46
CA GLY A 117 -9.09 -17.84 -6.24
C GLY A 117 -9.34 -17.79 -7.75
N LEU A 118 -10.05 -16.77 -8.26
CA LEU A 118 -10.24 -16.55 -9.70
C LEU A 118 -8.93 -16.15 -10.40
N LYS A 119 -8.04 -15.48 -9.66
CA LYS A 119 -6.69 -15.12 -10.09
C LYS A 119 -5.70 -15.60 -9.04
N VAL A 120 -4.47 -15.88 -9.47
CA VAL A 120 -3.37 -16.25 -8.59
C VAL A 120 -2.22 -15.25 -8.79
N PRO A 121 -1.57 -14.77 -7.72
CA PRO A 121 -0.37 -13.96 -7.88
C PRO A 121 0.68 -14.72 -8.69
N ILE A 122 1.38 -14.02 -9.57
CA ILE A 122 2.42 -14.65 -10.40
C ILE A 122 3.59 -15.03 -9.48
N PRO A 123 3.96 -16.32 -9.36
CA PRO A 123 5.01 -16.74 -8.44
C PRO A 123 6.35 -16.09 -8.76
N GLY A 124 7.03 -15.59 -7.73
CA GLY A 124 8.38 -15.02 -7.85
C GLY A 124 8.44 -13.63 -8.49
N THR A 125 7.32 -13.03 -8.88
CA THR A 125 7.30 -11.65 -9.36
C THR A 125 7.23 -10.67 -8.19
N THR A 126 7.79 -9.48 -8.40
CA THR A 126 7.49 -8.34 -7.54
C THR A 126 6.02 -7.96 -7.75
N THR A 127 5.29 -7.75 -6.66
CA THR A 127 3.86 -7.43 -6.69
C THR A 127 3.60 -6.07 -6.07
N ILE A 128 2.72 -5.29 -6.69
CA ILE A 128 2.27 -4.00 -6.19
C ILE A 128 0.77 -4.13 -5.93
N PHE A 129 0.34 -4.00 -4.68
CA PHE A 129 -1.05 -3.73 -4.37
C PHE A 129 -1.26 -2.22 -4.31
N LYS A 130 -1.99 -1.65 -5.28
CA LYS A 130 -2.39 -0.25 -5.27
C LYS A 130 -3.81 -0.13 -4.72
N SER A 131 -3.94 0.58 -3.61
CA SER A 131 -5.22 0.87 -2.99
C SER A 131 -5.55 2.36 -3.11
N VAL A 132 -6.81 2.65 -3.43
CA VAL A 132 -7.42 3.98 -3.33
C VAL A 132 -8.54 4.01 -2.28
N GLY A 133 -9.01 2.85 -1.82
CA GLY A 133 -10.03 2.66 -0.79
C GLY A 133 -11.42 2.45 -1.41
N LEU A 134 -12.19 1.52 -0.83
CA LEU A 134 -13.55 1.22 -1.29
C LEU A 134 -14.56 1.37 -0.17
N ALA A 135 -15.69 2.01 -0.44
CA ALA A 135 -16.76 2.22 0.53
C ALA A 135 -17.28 0.93 1.19
N VAL A 136 -17.18 -0.21 0.50
CA VAL A 136 -17.56 -1.52 1.06
C VAL A 136 -16.68 -1.93 2.25
N GLU A 137 -15.41 -1.51 2.26
CA GLU A 137 -14.46 -1.75 3.35
C GLU A 137 -14.90 -0.98 4.60
N ASP A 138 -15.29 0.28 4.44
CA ASP A 138 -15.83 1.11 5.52
C ASP A 138 -17.16 0.57 6.07
N VAL A 139 -18.08 0.16 5.19
CA VAL A 139 -19.38 -0.41 5.61
C VAL A 139 -19.18 -1.70 6.41
N ALA A 140 -18.26 -2.56 5.97
CA ALA A 140 -17.92 -3.79 6.70
C ALA A 140 -17.34 -3.49 8.08
N ALA A 141 -16.38 -2.55 8.17
CA ALA A 141 -15.80 -2.13 9.44
C ALA A 141 -16.85 -1.49 10.38
N ALA A 142 -17.70 -0.60 9.86
CA ALA A 142 -18.75 0.06 10.62
C ALA A 142 -19.75 -0.95 11.20
N LYS A 143 -20.14 -1.97 10.43
CA LYS A 143 -21.00 -3.06 10.91
C LYS A 143 -20.37 -3.76 12.12
N LEU A 144 -19.09 -4.13 12.03
CA LEU A 144 -18.38 -4.81 13.13
C LEU A 144 -18.32 -3.96 14.40
N VAL A 145 -18.05 -2.65 14.26
CA VAL A 145 -18.03 -1.71 15.39
C VAL A 145 -19.41 -1.59 16.03
N VAL A 146 -20.47 -1.45 15.23
CA VAL A 146 -21.85 -1.33 15.74
C VAL A 146 -22.28 -2.61 16.47
N GLU A 147 -21.93 -3.79 15.95
CA GLU A 147 -22.24 -5.07 16.59
C GLU A 147 -21.50 -5.24 17.91
N ALA A 148 -20.20 -4.89 17.97
CA ALA A 148 -19.42 -4.90 19.20
C ALA A 148 -20.00 -3.94 20.27
N ALA A 149 -20.32 -2.71 19.86
CA ALA A 149 -20.89 -1.70 20.76
C ALA A 149 -22.24 -2.12 21.35
N LYS A 150 -23.11 -2.74 20.55
CA LYS A 150 -24.37 -3.32 21.04
C LYS A 150 -24.13 -4.43 22.07
N GLY A 151 -23.11 -5.26 21.86
CA GLY A 151 -22.70 -6.30 22.82
C GLY A 151 -22.25 -5.72 24.17
N GLU A 152 -21.70 -4.51 24.15
CA GLU A 152 -21.28 -3.76 25.35
C GLU A 152 -22.39 -2.86 25.94
N GLY A 153 -23.62 -2.92 25.41
CA GLY A 153 -24.77 -2.17 25.92
C GLY A 153 -24.86 -0.73 25.43
N TRP A 154 -24.07 -0.34 24.42
CA TRP A 154 -24.20 0.98 23.79
C TRP A 154 -25.38 0.95 22.81
N SER A 155 -26.34 1.86 22.99
CA SER A 155 -27.39 2.12 22.02
C SER A 155 -27.00 3.28 21.11
N ALA A 156 -27.16 3.11 19.79
CA ALA A 156 -27.13 4.25 18.88
C ALA A 156 -28.26 5.21 19.28
N VAL A 157 -27.91 6.49 19.43
CA VAL A 157 -28.83 7.57 19.80
C VAL A 157 -29.94 7.73 18.77
#